data_AF-A0A251NGJ6-F1
#
_entry.id   AF-A0A251NGJ6-F1
#
_cell.length_a   1.000
_cell.length_b   1.000
_cell.length_c   1.000
_cell.angle_alpha   90.00
_cell.angle_beta   90.00
_cell.angle_gamma   90.00
#
_symmetry.space_group_name_H-M   'P 1'
#
loop_
_entity.id
_entity.type
_entity.pdbx_description
1 polymer ?
#
loop_
_entity_poly.entity_id
_entity_poly.type
_entity_poly.pdbx_seq_one_letter_code
_entity_poly.pdbx_strand_id
1 'polypeptide(L)'
;MAGTSAQEATVDLPLPERTPIPSGDHTVWADVSPLLDAACKDLQDGMLIHGDNFNLFAAMSALEIMDPKMDSGMICKYYSVDEAIENGAAPVPISFDKTIDVQCTIDIMDHLLACEATWHKGHSLAQTVFSCIYLLRPDRTSSHPLLHSYCRVIRATCKTVISVVSDARTHEEEDLFIMTYGLPLNGDGDEKCLSMLKAVEETISRQLRACKAPSSKTRVLEDLMPLQNNVEFEEGYCKALLCRLRFRKHFYHVLTSMRRPQGRGLELARKHIASCISELKCILNSSEFLRSSTLVTHEGSIEDKTTASGRQPIGFDASLNCRLSAPTPPRAIKILSWKKAVEYFMKLLQDLDVICSYPLDPSLESVLHFVVEFQKSQPDLVARAHLQRLLVQDGKLYGRDPVFAVITRAAALRDNTRNHDIQKKESIVQLGQLVINLLKILCTNGAWQRRKLGKILQDWRVVYVQLEMAFRKEFGEKANISNDENVGMKLFQHILVWVEEQTYWIAFRFLILGFELELYSESEYCMVYWYIYVVLIKLAEKTNLKTVVSNGSGKRRGKKKRDSVKDVARDYQIPPSVLFLQCQICLAEGLTMMLAALRNDCMMAQNPSPFNTEHEFYPLI
;
A
#
# COMPACT_ATOMS: atom_id res chain seq x y z
N MET A 1 -29.22 -43.41 -27.81
CA MET A 1 -28.64 -43.43 -29.18
C MET A 1 -28.54 -41.99 -29.63
N ALA A 2 -27.40 -41.36 -29.90
CA ALA A 2 -26.05 -41.84 -30.13
C ALA A 2 -25.07 -40.91 -29.39
N GLY A 3 -24.02 -41.49 -28.82
CA GLY A 3 -22.86 -40.75 -28.35
C GLY A 3 -21.98 -40.40 -29.53
N THR A 4 -21.45 -39.17 -29.54
CA THR A 4 -20.39 -38.75 -30.45
C THR A 4 -19.16 -38.49 -29.60
N SER A 5 -18.23 -39.44 -29.67
CA SER A 5 -16.89 -39.40 -29.12
C SER A 5 -16.11 -38.21 -29.66
N ALA A 6 -15.64 -37.33 -28.78
CA ALA A 6 -14.54 -36.44 -29.08
C ALA A 6 -13.28 -37.31 -29.22
N GLN A 7 -12.84 -37.55 -30.45
CA GLN A 7 -11.52 -38.14 -30.72
C GLN A 7 -10.46 -37.14 -30.27
N GLU A 8 -9.77 -37.46 -29.19
CA GLU A 8 -8.47 -36.89 -28.88
C GLU A 8 -7.54 -37.18 -30.06
N ALA A 9 -7.12 -36.12 -30.75
CA ALA A 9 -6.06 -36.21 -31.74
C ALA A 9 -4.73 -36.41 -31.00
N THR A 10 -4.40 -37.66 -30.67
CA THR A 10 -3.05 -38.07 -30.27
C THR A 10 -2.14 -37.90 -31.47
N VAL A 11 -1.40 -36.79 -31.50
CA VAL A 11 -0.29 -36.61 -32.43
C VAL A 11 0.86 -37.48 -31.91
N ASP A 12 1.02 -38.68 -32.47
CA ASP A 12 2.20 -39.54 -32.27
C ASP A 12 3.42 -38.86 -32.91
N LEU A 13 4.04 -37.95 -32.15
CA LEU A 13 5.40 -37.49 -32.43
C LEU A 13 6.37 -38.60 -32.00
N PRO A 14 7.29 -39.04 -32.87
CA PRO A 14 8.32 -40.00 -32.48
C PRO A 14 9.15 -39.42 -31.32
N LEU A 15 9.23 -40.18 -30.21
CA LEU A 15 10.09 -39.85 -29.08
C LEU A 15 11.53 -39.63 -29.61
N PRO A 16 12.16 -38.46 -29.37
CA PRO A 16 13.52 -38.24 -29.79
C PRO A 16 14.43 -39.29 -29.17
N GLU A 17 15.36 -39.85 -29.95
CA GLU A 17 16.42 -40.73 -29.44
C GLU A 17 17.07 -40.05 -28.22
N ARG A 18 17.09 -40.75 -27.08
CA ARG A 18 17.64 -40.23 -25.82
C ARG A 18 19.11 -39.89 -26.03
N THR A 19 19.42 -38.62 -26.24
CA THR A 19 20.80 -38.12 -26.24
C THR A 19 21.39 -38.37 -24.85
N PRO A 20 22.63 -38.91 -24.75
CA PRO A 20 23.25 -39.12 -23.46
C PRO A 20 23.42 -37.78 -22.74
N ILE A 21 22.87 -37.68 -21.53
CA ILE A 21 22.96 -36.50 -20.68
C ILE A 21 24.45 -36.24 -20.40
N PRO A 22 24.99 -35.04 -20.69
CA PRO A 22 26.40 -34.76 -20.48
C PRO A 22 26.74 -34.95 -19.00
N SER A 23 27.65 -35.87 -18.70
CA SER A 23 28.24 -36.05 -17.39
C SER A 23 29.59 -35.34 -17.36
N GLY A 24 29.93 -34.68 -16.26
CA GLY A 24 31.27 -34.12 -16.10
C GLY A 24 32.32 -35.24 -16.07
N ASP A 25 33.61 -34.89 -16.18
CA ASP A 25 34.73 -35.84 -16.28
C ASP A 25 34.80 -36.90 -15.15
N HIS A 26 33.99 -36.77 -14.09
CA HIS A 26 33.94 -37.67 -12.93
C HIS A 26 32.54 -38.15 -12.53
N THR A 27 31.50 -37.93 -13.33
CA THR A 27 30.15 -38.43 -13.02
C THR A 27 29.67 -39.40 -14.09
N VAL A 28 28.87 -40.41 -13.71
CA VAL A 28 28.22 -41.35 -14.62
C VAL A 28 26.74 -41.37 -14.27
N TRP A 29 25.88 -41.08 -15.24
CA TRP A 29 24.43 -41.19 -15.08
C TRP A 29 24.02 -42.67 -15.25
N ALA A 30 23.23 -43.20 -14.32
CA ALA A 30 22.62 -44.52 -14.41
C ALA A 30 21.10 -44.36 -14.55
N ASP A 31 20.48 -45.09 -15.49
CA ASP A 31 19.03 -45.09 -15.67
C ASP A 31 18.37 -45.94 -14.57
N VAL A 32 17.58 -45.30 -13.71
CA VAL A 32 16.84 -45.94 -12.61
C VAL A 32 15.36 -46.14 -12.93
N SER A 33 14.88 -45.77 -14.12
CA SER A 33 13.48 -45.96 -14.52
C SER A 33 12.98 -47.41 -14.34
N PRO A 34 13.74 -48.47 -14.72
CA PRO A 34 13.28 -49.85 -14.53
C PRO A 34 13.07 -50.24 -13.05
N LEU A 35 13.88 -49.69 -12.14
CA LEU A 35 13.76 -49.92 -10.70
C LEU A 35 12.50 -49.25 -10.15
N LEU A 36 12.24 -48.00 -10.55
CA LEU A 36 11.05 -47.26 -10.14
C LEU A 36 9.76 -47.93 -10.65
N ASP A 37 9.75 -48.39 -11.90
CA ASP A 37 8.59 -49.09 -12.48
C ASP A 37 8.30 -50.42 -11.76
N ALA A 38 9.33 -51.16 -11.34
CA ALA A 38 9.16 -52.37 -10.55
C ALA A 38 8.59 -52.06 -9.16
N ALA A 39 9.14 -51.08 -8.46
CA ALA A 39 8.66 -50.65 -7.14
C ALA A 39 7.21 -50.13 -7.20
N CYS A 40 6.84 -49.41 -8.26
CA CYS A 40 5.47 -48.91 -8.45
C CYS A 40 4.44 -50.04 -8.64
N LYS A 41 4.83 -51.17 -9.26
CA LYS A 41 3.94 -52.34 -9.43
C LYS A 41 3.67 -53.09 -8.12
N ASP A 42 4.58 -52.98 -7.15
CA ASP A 42 4.44 -53.61 -5.84
C ASP A 42 3.59 -52.77 -4.85
N LEU A 43 3.32 -51.49 -5.17
CA LEU A 43 2.50 -50.60 -4.35
C LEU A 43 1.00 -50.89 -4.52
N GLN A 44 0.27 -50.93 -3.39
CA GLN A 44 -1.19 -51.05 -3.38
C GLN A 44 -1.87 -49.68 -3.34
N ASP A 45 -3.16 -49.65 -3.69
CA ASP A 45 -3.99 -48.44 -3.61
C ASP A 45 -3.95 -47.83 -2.19
N GLY A 46 -3.60 -46.55 -2.11
CA GLY A 46 -3.46 -45.82 -0.85
C GLY A 46 -2.08 -45.88 -0.19
N MET A 47 -1.11 -46.59 -0.77
CA MET A 47 0.28 -46.57 -0.31
C MET A 47 1.07 -45.41 -0.94
N LEU A 48 1.93 -44.77 -0.14
CA LEU A 48 2.84 -43.71 -0.59
C LEU A 48 4.21 -43.93 0.05
N ILE A 49 5.26 -43.98 -0.78
CA ILE A 49 6.65 -43.99 -0.29
C ILE A 49 7.13 -42.56 -0.17
N HIS A 50 7.49 -42.16 1.05
CA HIS A 50 8.05 -40.84 1.33
C HIS A 50 9.06 -40.93 2.49
N GLY A 51 9.87 -39.89 2.67
CA GLY A 51 10.78 -39.82 3.82
C GLY A 51 10.04 -39.57 5.14
N ASP A 52 10.63 -39.94 6.27
CA ASP A 52 10.00 -39.85 7.60
C ASP A 52 9.54 -38.43 7.99
N ASN A 53 10.18 -37.40 7.43
CA ASN A 53 9.87 -35.99 7.70
C ASN A 53 8.88 -35.37 6.69
N PHE A 54 8.40 -36.12 5.71
CA PHE A 54 7.49 -35.61 4.68
C PHE A 54 6.06 -35.52 5.22
N ASN A 55 5.40 -34.38 4.99
CA ASN A 55 4.01 -34.15 5.35
C ASN A 55 3.18 -33.95 4.08
N LEU A 56 2.07 -34.67 3.95
CA LEU A 56 1.12 -34.52 2.84
C LEU A 56 0.60 -33.09 2.70
N PHE A 57 0.51 -32.32 3.79
CA PHE A 57 0.16 -30.90 3.71
C PHE A 57 1.18 -30.09 2.89
N ALA A 58 2.47 -30.42 2.97
CA ALA A 58 3.51 -29.77 2.17
C ALA A 58 3.38 -30.14 0.67
N ALA A 59 2.89 -31.35 0.37
CA ALA A 59 2.62 -31.80 -0.99
C ALA A 59 1.52 -30.97 -1.67
N MET A 60 0.58 -30.39 -0.91
CA MET A 60 -0.50 -29.55 -1.47
C MET A 60 0.02 -28.26 -2.15
N SER A 61 1.25 -27.83 -1.85
CA SER A 61 1.91 -26.70 -2.52
C SER A 61 2.85 -27.10 -3.66
N ALA A 62 2.97 -28.39 -3.96
CA ALA A 62 3.83 -28.86 -5.04
C ALA A 62 3.30 -28.39 -6.40
N LEU A 63 4.22 -28.05 -7.30
CA LEU A 63 3.89 -27.73 -8.69
C LEU A 63 3.82 -29.01 -9.51
N GLU A 64 2.82 -29.07 -10.39
CA GLU A 64 2.66 -30.14 -11.35
C GLU A 64 3.29 -29.71 -12.68
N ILE A 65 4.32 -30.43 -13.10
CA ILE A 65 5.01 -30.20 -14.37
C ILE A 65 4.10 -30.69 -15.50
N MET A 66 4.07 -29.99 -16.63
CA MET A 66 3.16 -30.23 -17.76
C MET A 66 1.67 -29.90 -17.52
N ASP A 67 1.30 -29.30 -16.39
CA ASP A 67 -0.03 -28.71 -16.22
C ASP A 67 0.01 -27.20 -16.60
N PRO A 68 -0.82 -26.72 -17.55
CA PRO A 68 -0.79 -25.32 -18.00
C PRO A 68 -1.05 -24.26 -16.92
N LYS A 69 -1.73 -24.64 -15.83
CA LYS A 69 -2.08 -23.74 -14.70
C LYS A 69 -1.06 -23.79 -13.58
N MET A 70 -0.23 -24.84 -13.49
CA MET A 70 0.78 -25.03 -12.43
C MET A 70 2.21 -24.85 -12.95
N ASP A 71 2.46 -25.16 -14.22
CA ASP A 71 3.77 -25.10 -14.86
C ASP A 71 3.99 -23.76 -15.58
N SER A 72 4.74 -22.88 -14.92
CA SER A 72 5.14 -21.58 -15.48
C SER A 72 6.08 -21.69 -16.69
N GLY A 73 6.71 -22.86 -16.92
CA GLY A 73 7.57 -23.14 -18.07
C GLY A 73 6.80 -23.52 -19.33
N MET A 74 5.54 -23.96 -19.20
CA MET A 74 4.73 -24.46 -20.32
C MET A 74 4.17 -23.35 -21.21
N ILE A 75 3.71 -22.24 -20.61
CA ILE A 75 3.11 -21.09 -21.33
C ILE A 75 4.13 -19.95 -21.40
N CYS A 76 5.02 -20.03 -22.40
CA CYS A 76 6.06 -19.02 -22.59
C CYS A 76 6.24 -18.72 -24.08
N LYS A 77 6.16 -17.45 -24.47
CA LYS A 77 6.37 -17.05 -25.87
C LYS A 77 7.86 -17.01 -26.24
N TYR A 78 8.71 -16.65 -25.29
CA TYR A 78 10.16 -16.55 -25.45
C TYR A 78 10.86 -17.13 -24.21
N TYR A 79 11.88 -17.97 -24.41
CA TYR A 79 12.61 -18.64 -23.33
C TYR A 79 13.64 -17.71 -22.66
N SER A 80 14.08 -16.65 -23.36
CA SER A 80 15.00 -15.67 -22.82
C SER A 80 14.71 -14.26 -23.35
N VAL A 81 15.23 -13.25 -22.63
CA VAL A 81 15.18 -11.85 -23.08
C VAL A 81 15.93 -11.67 -24.39
N ASP A 82 17.05 -12.39 -24.57
CA ASP A 82 17.88 -12.28 -25.76
C ASP A 82 17.17 -12.90 -26.99
N GLU A 83 16.50 -14.03 -26.82
CA GLU A 83 15.63 -14.62 -27.86
C GLU A 83 14.47 -13.70 -28.24
N ALA A 84 13.81 -13.05 -27.26
CA ALA A 84 12.75 -12.09 -27.56
C ALA A 84 13.27 -10.90 -28.38
N ILE A 85 14.50 -10.48 -28.11
CA ILE A 85 15.18 -9.41 -28.85
C ILE A 85 15.52 -9.84 -30.28
N GLU A 86 16.07 -11.04 -30.45
CA GLU A 86 16.40 -11.62 -31.76
C GLU A 86 15.16 -11.79 -32.64
N ASN A 87 14.03 -12.18 -32.04
CA ASN A 87 12.73 -12.27 -32.70
C ASN A 87 12.06 -10.90 -32.94
N GLY A 88 12.72 -9.79 -32.64
CA GLY A 88 12.23 -8.43 -32.91
C GLY A 88 11.13 -7.95 -31.97
N ALA A 89 10.95 -8.54 -30.79
CA ALA A 89 9.91 -8.13 -29.84
C ALA A 89 10.12 -6.71 -29.28
N ALA A 90 11.38 -6.26 -29.22
CA ALA A 90 11.79 -4.92 -28.77
C ALA A 90 12.81 -4.31 -29.75
N PRO A 91 12.34 -3.74 -30.88
CA PRO A 91 13.21 -3.13 -31.88
C PRO A 91 13.86 -1.84 -31.35
N VAL A 92 15.11 -1.60 -31.76
CA VAL A 92 15.85 -0.35 -31.56
C VAL A 92 16.67 -0.07 -32.83
N PRO A 93 16.47 1.06 -33.54
CA PRO A 93 15.41 2.07 -33.34
C PRO A 93 14.01 1.43 -33.47
N ILE A 94 12.99 2.05 -32.85
CA ILE A 94 11.63 1.47 -32.84
C ILE A 94 11.07 1.41 -34.26
N SER A 95 11.28 2.49 -35.02
CA SER A 95 10.98 2.56 -36.44
C SER A 95 11.95 3.51 -37.14
N PHE A 96 12.17 3.29 -38.43
CA PHE A 96 12.88 4.26 -39.28
C PHE A 96 11.98 5.47 -39.63
N ASP A 97 10.66 5.33 -39.53
CA ASP A 97 9.72 6.44 -39.62
C ASP A 97 9.64 7.16 -38.27
N LYS A 98 10.11 8.40 -38.23
CA LYS A 98 10.09 9.26 -37.05
C LYS A 98 8.70 9.44 -36.43
N THR A 99 7.65 9.50 -37.26
CA THR A 99 6.27 9.63 -36.76
C THR A 99 5.85 8.38 -36.01
N ILE A 100 6.14 7.20 -36.56
CA ILE A 100 5.83 5.91 -35.94
C ILE A 100 6.69 5.72 -34.68
N ASP A 101 7.97 6.08 -34.73
CA ASP A 101 8.89 6.01 -33.58
C ASP A 101 8.37 6.82 -32.38
N VAL A 102 7.93 8.06 -32.61
CA VAL A 102 7.36 8.91 -31.55
C VAL A 102 6.01 8.39 -31.05
N GLN A 103 5.12 7.93 -31.94
CA GLN A 103 3.85 7.32 -31.56
C GLN A 103 4.06 6.08 -30.68
N CYS A 104 4.90 5.15 -31.12
CA CYS A 104 5.21 3.95 -30.36
C CYS A 104 5.91 4.28 -29.03
N THR A 105 6.77 5.30 -28.99
CA THR A 105 7.38 5.76 -27.73
C THR A 105 6.32 6.25 -26.74
N ILE A 106 5.32 7.00 -27.20
CA ILE A 106 4.19 7.44 -26.37
C ILE A 106 3.37 6.23 -25.87
N ASP A 107 3.11 5.26 -26.75
CA ASP A 107 2.36 4.04 -26.41
C ASP A 107 3.10 3.20 -25.36
N ILE A 108 4.44 3.09 -25.46
CA ILE A 108 5.29 2.45 -24.46
C ILE A 108 5.19 3.18 -23.10
N MET A 109 5.26 4.52 -23.10
CA MET A 109 5.13 5.32 -21.88
C MET A 109 3.76 5.14 -21.20
N ASP A 110 2.69 5.12 -21.99
CA ASP A 110 1.32 4.94 -21.50
C ASP A 110 1.09 3.53 -20.94
N HIS A 111 1.58 2.50 -21.64
CA HIS A 111 1.47 1.13 -21.13
C HIS A 111 2.31 0.94 -19.87
N LEU A 112 3.51 1.54 -19.77
CA LEU A 112 4.30 1.51 -18.54
C LEU A 112 3.58 2.16 -17.36
N LEU A 113 2.86 3.27 -17.59
CA LEU A 113 2.01 3.88 -16.56
C LEU A 113 0.92 2.90 -16.09
N ALA A 114 0.28 2.19 -17.02
CA ALA A 114 -0.71 1.17 -16.69
C ALA A 114 -0.12 -0.03 -15.94
N CYS A 115 1.06 -0.52 -16.35
CA CYS A 115 1.80 -1.56 -15.64
C CYS A 115 2.14 -1.14 -14.21
N GLU A 116 2.61 0.09 -13.99
CA GLU A 116 2.96 0.62 -12.67
C GLU A 116 1.72 0.75 -11.77
N ALA A 117 0.61 1.27 -12.30
CA ALA A 117 -0.65 1.32 -11.56
C ALA A 117 -1.16 -0.09 -11.19
N THR A 118 -1.03 -1.05 -12.11
CA THR A 118 -1.40 -2.46 -11.89
C THR A 118 -0.52 -3.08 -10.81
N TRP A 119 0.79 -2.85 -10.85
CA TRP A 119 1.71 -3.28 -9.81
C TRP A 119 1.32 -2.74 -8.44
N HIS A 120 1.04 -1.42 -8.33
CA HIS A 120 0.63 -0.82 -7.06
C HIS A 120 -0.68 -1.37 -6.47
N LYS A 121 -1.51 -2.04 -7.28
CA LYS A 121 -2.73 -2.73 -6.85
C LYS A 121 -2.49 -4.17 -6.34
N GLY A 122 -1.23 -4.59 -6.19
CA GLY A 122 -0.87 -5.87 -5.58
C GLY A 122 -0.47 -6.96 -6.58
N HIS A 123 -0.27 -6.64 -7.85
CA HIS A 123 0.21 -7.60 -8.84
C HIS A 123 1.75 -7.74 -8.83
N SER A 124 2.29 -8.76 -9.50
CA SER A 124 3.74 -9.01 -9.55
C SER A 124 4.49 -7.93 -10.33
N LEU A 125 5.57 -7.39 -9.76
CA LEU A 125 6.45 -6.43 -10.43
C LEU A 125 7.10 -7.05 -11.69
N ALA A 126 7.46 -8.33 -11.62
CA ALA A 126 8.13 -9.07 -12.68
C ALA A 126 7.27 -9.21 -13.93
N GLN A 127 5.97 -9.44 -13.75
CA GLN A 127 4.99 -9.68 -14.82
C GLN A 127 4.28 -8.39 -15.28
N THR A 128 4.40 -7.29 -14.53
CA THR A 128 3.79 -5.98 -14.87
C THR A 128 4.84 -5.04 -15.45
N VAL A 129 5.53 -4.24 -14.65
CA VAL A 129 6.50 -3.22 -15.12
C VAL A 129 7.66 -3.87 -15.85
N PHE A 130 8.22 -4.96 -15.30
CA PHE A 130 9.35 -5.67 -15.92
C PHE A 130 8.94 -6.66 -17.01
N SER A 131 7.67 -6.69 -17.44
CA SER A 131 7.33 -7.24 -18.74
C SER A 131 7.97 -6.43 -19.89
N CYS A 132 8.33 -5.17 -19.63
CA CYS A 132 9.03 -4.30 -20.56
C CYS A 132 10.47 -4.74 -20.79
N ILE A 133 10.76 -5.24 -21.99
CA ILE A 133 12.09 -5.67 -22.42
C ILE A 133 13.09 -4.51 -22.37
N TYR A 134 12.64 -3.28 -22.65
CA TYR A 134 13.47 -2.07 -22.57
C TYR A 134 13.97 -1.78 -21.14
N LEU A 135 13.22 -2.20 -20.11
CA LEU A 135 13.66 -2.09 -18.71
C LEU A 135 14.60 -3.23 -18.30
N LEU A 136 14.45 -4.41 -18.90
CA LEU A 136 15.31 -5.57 -18.64
C LEU A 136 16.72 -5.39 -19.25
N ARG A 137 16.84 -4.73 -20.41
CA ARG A 137 18.12 -4.43 -21.09
C ARG A 137 18.29 -2.92 -21.30
N PRO A 138 18.65 -2.14 -20.26
CA PRO A 138 18.73 -0.69 -20.35
C PRO A 138 19.81 -0.19 -21.33
N ASP A 139 20.89 -0.95 -21.54
CA ASP A 139 22.00 -0.57 -22.43
C ASP A 139 21.54 -0.38 -23.89
N ARG A 140 20.52 -1.13 -24.31
CA ARG A 140 19.98 -1.08 -25.68
C ARG A 140 19.26 0.22 -25.97
N THR A 141 18.68 0.87 -24.97
CA THR A 141 17.96 2.13 -25.18
C THR A 141 18.90 3.32 -25.29
N SER A 142 20.20 3.17 -25.05
CA SER A 142 21.18 4.27 -25.06
C SER A 142 21.18 5.13 -26.34
N SER A 143 20.88 4.53 -27.50
CA SER A 143 20.77 5.23 -28.79
C SER A 143 19.48 6.07 -28.95
N HIS A 144 18.49 5.87 -28.07
CA HIS A 144 17.20 6.58 -28.05
C HIS A 144 17.05 7.38 -26.73
N PRO A 145 17.52 8.66 -26.69
CA PRO A 145 17.60 9.42 -25.44
C PRO A 145 16.26 9.57 -24.70
N LEU A 146 15.16 9.68 -25.45
CA LEU A 146 13.82 9.86 -24.91
C LEU A 146 13.35 8.61 -24.15
N LEU A 147 13.40 7.44 -24.79
CA LEU A 147 13.04 6.18 -24.16
C LEU A 147 14.00 5.83 -23.02
N HIS A 148 15.31 6.00 -23.24
CA HIS A 148 16.34 5.69 -22.24
C HIS A 148 16.16 6.46 -20.94
N SER A 149 15.97 7.79 -21.04
CA SER A 149 15.78 8.63 -19.87
C SER A 149 14.49 8.30 -19.12
N TYR A 150 13.40 8.00 -19.83
CA TYR A 150 12.13 7.61 -19.24
C TYR A 150 12.22 6.26 -18.50
N CYS A 151 12.82 5.26 -19.14
CA CYS A 151 13.06 3.93 -18.56
C CYS A 151 13.89 3.98 -17.28
N ARG A 152 14.96 4.78 -17.24
CA ARG A 152 15.78 4.97 -16.02
C ARG A 152 14.98 5.58 -14.87
N VAL A 153 14.16 6.59 -15.15
CA VAL A 153 13.35 7.22 -14.09
C VAL A 153 12.27 6.25 -13.58
N ILE A 154 11.68 5.42 -14.43
CA ILE A 154 10.75 4.36 -13.97
C ILE A 154 11.44 3.38 -13.02
N ARG A 155 12.64 2.89 -13.35
CA ARG A 155 13.41 2.01 -12.45
C ARG A 155 13.66 2.68 -11.10
N ALA A 156 14.06 3.94 -11.12
CA ALA A 156 14.30 4.73 -9.90
C ALA A 156 13.00 4.95 -9.10
N THR A 157 11.86 5.16 -9.76
CA THR A 157 10.54 5.25 -9.14
C THR A 157 10.15 3.93 -8.49
N CYS A 158 10.23 2.80 -9.21
CA CYS A 158 9.94 1.47 -8.67
C CYS A 158 10.82 1.15 -7.45
N LYS A 159 12.12 1.44 -7.51
CA LYS A 159 13.04 1.29 -6.38
C LYS A 159 12.63 2.15 -5.18
N THR A 160 12.17 3.38 -5.42
CA THR A 160 11.71 4.27 -4.35
C THR A 160 10.43 3.74 -3.70
N VAL A 161 9.47 3.28 -4.48
CA VAL A 161 8.22 2.66 -3.98
C VAL A 161 8.52 1.40 -3.18
N ILE A 162 9.34 0.48 -3.71
CA ILE A 162 9.79 -0.73 -3.01
C ILE A 162 10.40 -0.36 -1.65
N SER A 163 11.33 0.61 -1.63
CA SER A 163 11.97 1.04 -0.39
C SER A 163 10.97 1.59 0.62
N VAL A 164 9.96 2.37 0.19
CA VAL A 164 8.95 2.92 1.10
C VAL A 164 8.04 1.82 1.67
N VAL A 165 7.64 0.87 0.84
CA VAL A 165 6.78 -0.25 1.25
C VAL A 165 7.53 -1.21 2.18
N SER A 166 8.78 -1.56 1.86
CA SER A 166 9.65 -2.35 2.76
C SER A 166 9.87 -1.65 4.11
N ASP A 167 10.12 -0.34 4.11
CA ASP A 167 10.28 0.45 5.35
C ASP A 167 8.98 0.41 6.21
N ALA A 168 7.81 0.37 5.56
CA ALA A 168 6.52 0.26 6.22
C ALA A 168 6.22 -1.16 6.76
N ARG A 169 7.00 -2.19 6.42
CA ARG A 169 6.78 -3.58 6.87
C ARG A 169 5.32 -4.03 6.70
N THR A 170 4.73 -3.70 5.55
CA THR A 170 3.38 -4.15 5.15
C THR A 170 3.38 -5.66 4.95
N HIS A 171 2.21 -6.30 4.95
CA HIS A 171 2.16 -7.75 4.72
C HIS A 171 2.55 -8.06 3.27
N GLU A 172 3.78 -8.56 3.13
CA GLU A 172 4.33 -9.05 1.87
C GLU A 172 3.39 -10.15 1.34
N GLU A 173 3.16 -10.15 0.01
CA GLU A 173 2.28 -11.08 -0.75
C GLU A 173 0.76 -10.78 -0.80
N GLU A 174 0.18 -10.06 0.17
CA GLU A 174 -1.24 -9.64 0.11
C GLU A 174 -1.42 -8.18 -0.34
N ASP A 175 -0.59 -7.26 0.17
CA ASP A 175 -0.68 -5.83 -0.17
C ASP A 175 0.15 -5.49 -1.44
N LEU A 176 1.37 -6.05 -1.56
CA LEU A 176 2.25 -5.90 -2.73
C LEU A 176 3.29 -7.02 -2.80
N PHE A 177 3.56 -7.50 -4.02
CA PHE A 177 4.73 -8.33 -4.31
C PHE A 177 5.97 -7.45 -4.39
N ILE A 178 6.74 -7.43 -3.30
CA ILE A 178 8.01 -6.68 -3.20
C ILE A 178 9.18 -7.55 -3.69
N MET A 179 9.01 -8.87 -3.79
CA MET A 179 10.03 -9.80 -4.24
C MET A 179 10.49 -9.44 -5.66
N THR A 180 11.77 -9.09 -5.77
CA THR A 180 12.36 -8.62 -7.01
C THR A 180 13.02 -9.73 -7.81
N TYR A 181 13.22 -10.94 -7.25
CA TYR A 181 13.76 -12.12 -7.93
C TYR A 181 14.96 -11.85 -8.88
N GLY A 182 15.89 -10.98 -8.47
CA GLY A 182 17.07 -10.64 -9.29
C GLY A 182 16.80 -9.66 -10.45
N LEU A 183 15.62 -9.05 -10.53
CA LEU A 183 15.30 -8.03 -11.52
C LEU A 183 16.30 -6.85 -11.47
N PRO A 184 16.64 -6.28 -12.64
CA PRO A 184 17.63 -5.21 -12.72
C PRO A 184 17.05 -3.88 -12.22
N LEU A 185 16.92 -3.72 -10.90
CA LEU A 185 16.47 -2.48 -10.25
C LEU A 185 17.62 -1.51 -9.93
N ASN A 186 18.87 -1.99 -9.95
CA ASN A 186 20.07 -1.20 -9.74
C ASN A 186 20.87 -1.18 -11.04
N GLY A 187 20.78 -0.12 -11.83
CA GLY A 187 21.63 0.10 -13.00
C GLY A 187 22.74 1.11 -12.70
N ASP A 188 23.87 0.96 -13.38
CA ASP A 188 24.94 1.96 -13.34
C ASP A 188 24.44 3.31 -13.92
N GLY A 189 24.73 4.40 -13.20
CA GLY A 189 24.33 5.76 -13.58
C GLY A 189 22.87 6.16 -13.30
N ASP A 190 22.07 5.35 -12.58
CA ASP A 190 20.68 5.72 -12.22
C ASP A 190 20.60 7.00 -11.36
N GLU A 191 21.68 7.41 -10.69
CA GLU A 191 21.77 8.69 -9.97
C GLU A 191 21.62 9.91 -10.90
N LYS A 192 21.96 9.77 -12.19
CA LYS A 192 21.86 10.82 -13.21
C LYS A 192 20.54 10.74 -14.02
N CYS A 193 19.60 9.86 -13.66
CA CYS A 193 18.37 9.66 -14.43
C CYS A 193 17.58 10.97 -14.65
N LEU A 194 17.49 11.82 -13.62
CA LEU A 194 16.78 13.10 -13.71
C LEU A 194 17.47 14.13 -14.59
N SER A 195 18.81 14.18 -14.60
CA SER A 195 19.52 15.15 -15.44
C SER A 195 19.38 14.81 -16.92
N MET A 196 19.39 13.51 -17.25
CA MET A 196 19.11 13.02 -18.60
C MET A 196 17.66 13.34 -19.03
N LEU A 197 16.67 13.06 -18.17
CA LEU A 197 15.28 13.36 -18.47
C LEU A 197 15.06 14.87 -18.68
N LYS A 198 15.71 15.70 -17.86
CA LYS A 198 15.65 17.16 -17.98
C LYS A 198 16.25 17.68 -19.29
N ALA A 199 17.38 17.12 -19.74
CA ALA A 199 17.99 17.48 -21.01
C ALA A 199 17.08 17.15 -22.22
N VAL A 200 16.41 16.00 -22.18
CA VAL A 200 15.41 15.61 -23.19
C VAL A 200 14.20 16.57 -23.14
N GLU A 201 13.67 16.85 -21.95
CA GLU A 201 12.56 17.78 -21.76
C GLU A 201 12.89 19.19 -22.28
N GLU A 202 14.09 19.71 -22.01
CA GLU A 202 14.53 21.01 -22.49
C GLU A 202 14.66 21.05 -24.01
N THR A 203 15.10 19.95 -24.63
CA THR A 203 15.20 19.82 -26.09
C THR A 203 13.82 19.85 -26.74
N ILE A 204 12.88 19.04 -26.26
CA ILE A 204 11.49 19.04 -26.77
C ILE A 204 10.79 20.38 -26.45
N SER A 205 11.11 21.02 -25.32
CA SER A 205 10.57 22.35 -24.99
C SER A 205 11.11 23.46 -25.89
N ARG A 206 12.37 23.37 -26.35
CA ARG A 206 12.91 24.28 -27.38
C ARG A 206 12.20 24.09 -28.70
N GLN A 207 11.95 22.84 -29.08
CA GLN A 207 11.24 22.48 -30.29
C GLN A 207 9.79 22.97 -30.30
N LEU A 208 9.04 22.74 -29.22
CA LEU A 208 7.69 23.28 -29.08
C LEU A 208 7.64 24.82 -29.19
N ARG A 209 8.65 25.52 -28.64
CA ARG A 209 8.75 26.98 -28.78
C ARG A 209 9.04 27.41 -30.21
N ALA A 210 9.85 26.63 -30.94
CA ALA A 210 10.13 26.88 -32.34
C ALA A 210 8.88 26.71 -33.21
N CYS A 211 8.07 25.67 -32.98
CA CYS A 211 6.80 25.45 -33.69
C CYS A 211 5.81 26.61 -33.52
N LYS A 212 5.87 27.32 -32.39
CA LYS A 212 4.98 28.47 -32.07
C LYS A 212 5.51 29.82 -32.54
N ALA A 213 6.76 29.89 -33.01
CA ALA A 213 7.37 31.17 -33.39
C ALA A 213 6.83 31.64 -34.77
N PRO A 214 6.50 32.94 -34.93
CA PRO A 214 6.09 33.48 -36.22
C PRO A 214 7.25 33.42 -37.24
N SER A 215 6.90 33.21 -38.52
CA SER A 215 7.78 32.89 -39.66
C SER A 215 8.96 33.84 -39.93
N SER A 216 9.05 34.98 -39.24
CA SER A 216 10.11 35.97 -39.39
C SER A 216 11.35 35.75 -38.51
N LYS A 217 11.33 34.81 -37.55
CA LYS A 217 12.48 34.47 -36.67
C LYS A 217 13.13 33.10 -36.93
N THR A 218 12.71 32.40 -37.99
CA THR A 218 13.10 31.00 -38.28
C THR A 218 14.57 30.82 -38.68
N ARG A 219 15.34 31.89 -38.89
CA ARG A 219 16.74 31.83 -39.37
C ARG A 219 17.79 31.38 -38.34
N VAL A 220 17.44 31.17 -37.07
CA VAL A 220 18.41 30.75 -36.01
C VAL A 220 18.30 29.24 -35.69
N LEU A 221 17.54 28.47 -36.48
CA LEU A 221 17.03 27.16 -36.05
C LEU A 221 17.43 25.98 -36.96
N GLU A 222 18.63 26.01 -37.56
CA GLU A 222 19.11 24.93 -38.44
C GLU A 222 19.54 23.65 -37.69
N ASP A 223 19.69 23.67 -36.35
CA ASP A 223 20.19 22.53 -35.55
C ASP A 223 19.10 21.68 -34.85
N LEU A 224 17.81 21.99 -35.01
CA LEU A 224 16.73 21.21 -34.36
C LEU A 224 16.07 20.24 -35.34
N MET A 225 16.28 18.93 -35.13
CA MET A 225 15.63 17.90 -35.92
C MET A 225 14.15 17.74 -35.52
N PRO A 226 13.19 17.74 -36.48
CA PRO A 226 11.79 17.51 -36.19
C PRO A 226 11.57 16.11 -35.59
N LEU A 227 10.66 16.01 -34.62
CA LEU A 227 10.35 14.76 -33.91
C LEU A 227 9.62 13.78 -34.82
N GLN A 228 8.84 14.29 -35.77
CA GLN A 228 8.09 13.48 -36.71
C GLN A 228 8.07 14.12 -38.11
N ASN A 229 7.48 13.43 -39.08
CA ASN A 229 7.64 13.80 -40.50
C ASN A 229 6.65 14.88 -40.98
N ASN A 230 5.49 15.03 -40.37
CA ASN A 230 4.41 15.96 -40.74
C ASN A 230 4.34 17.19 -39.83
N VAL A 231 4.85 18.33 -40.28
CA VAL A 231 4.96 19.59 -39.51
C VAL A 231 3.66 20.02 -38.80
N GLU A 232 2.47 19.73 -39.35
CA GLU A 232 1.18 20.12 -38.75
C GLU A 232 0.91 19.44 -37.39
N PHE A 233 1.41 18.22 -37.21
CA PHE A 233 1.19 17.44 -35.98
C PHE A 233 2.33 17.61 -34.96
N GLU A 234 3.42 18.30 -35.32
CA GLU A 234 4.62 18.47 -34.50
C GLU A 234 4.29 19.09 -33.13
N GLU A 235 3.44 20.11 -33.10
CA GLU A 235 3.02 20.76 -31.86
C GLU A 235 2.27 19.79 -30.93
N GLY A 236 1.40 18.95 -31.50
CA GLY A 236 0.61 17.96 -30.76
C GLY A 236 1.50 16.89 -30.12
N TYR A 237 2.45 16.33 -30.88
CA TYR A 237 3.40 15.34 -30.35
C TYR A 237 4.35 15.92 -29.31
N CYS A 238 4.85 17.14 -29.52
CA CYS A 238 5.66 17.83 -28.52
C CYS A 238 4.90 17.99 -27.20
N LYS A 239 3.63 18.43 -27.24
CA LYS A 239 2.78 18.56 -26.05
C LYS A 239 2.54 17.21 -25.37
N ALA A 240 2.22 16.17 -26.15
CA ALA A 240 1.92 14.83 -25.66
C ALA A 240 3.15 14.17 -24.99
N LEU A 241 4.35 14.38 -25.51
CA LEU A 241 5.59 13.92 -24.88
C LEU A 241 5.92 14.72 -23.62
N LEU A 242 5.86 16.06 -23.69
CA LEU A 242 6.25 16.91 -22.56
C LEU A 242 5.40 16.64 -21.32
N CYS A 243 4.09 16.43 -21.45
CA CYS A 243 3.26 16.15 -20.27
C CYS A 243 3.64 14.82 -19.60
N ARG A 244 3.96 13.77 -20.38
CA ARG A 244 4.43 12.47 -19.87
C ARG A 244 5.79 12.57 -19.19
N LEU A 245 6.74 13.28 -19.80
CA LEU A 245 8.07 13.50 -19.22
C LEU A 245 8.00 14.33 -17.93
N ARG A 246 7.23 15.42 -17.94
CA ARG A 246 7.07 16.29 -16.77
C ARG A 246 6.33 15.59 -15.64
N PHE A 247 5.27 14.86 -15.94
CA PHE A 247 4.59 14.01 -14.97
C PHE A 247 5.59 13.05 -14.31
N ARG A 248 6.36 12.29 -15.10
CA ARG A 248 7.32 11.32 -14.59
C ARG A 248 8.40 11.97 -13.71
N LYS A 249 8.95 13.10 -14.16
CA LYS A 249 9.92 13.92 -13.40
C LYS A 249 9.34 14.38 -12.07
N HIS A 250 8.16 14.99 -12.09
CA HIS A 250 7.51 15.52 -10.90
C HIS A 250 7.10 14.41 -9.93
N PHE A 251 6.59 13.28 -10.44
CA PHE A 251 6.20 12.14 -9.62
C PHE A 251 7.40 11.57 -8.85
N TYR A 252 8.55 11.40 -9.51
CA TYR A 252 9.79 11.01 -8.84
C TYR A 252 10.20 12.03 -7.76
N HIS A 253 10.06 13.33 -8.02
CA HIS A 253 10.30 14.37 -7.02
C HIS A 253 9.32 14.33 -5.84
N VAL A 254 8.05 13.97 -6.05
CA VAL A 254 7.09 13.76 -4.95
C VAL A 254 7.59 12.68 -4.01
N LEU A 255 7.89 11.48 -4.54
CA LEU A 255 8.33 10.33 -3.74
C LEU A 255 9.63 10.61 -2.97
N THR A 256 10.61 11.24 -3.62
CA THR A 256 11.89 11.60 -2.99
C THR A 256 11.77 12.74 -1.98
N SER A 257 10.87 13.70 -2.21
CA SER A 257 10.62 14.80 -1.26
C SER A 257 9.91 14.30 0.00
N MET A 258 8.91 13.45 -0.14
CA MET A 258 8.20 12.83 0.99
C MET A 258 9.10 11.90 1.82
N ARG A 259 10.19 11.38 1.23
CA ARG A 259 11.19 10.57 1.94
C ARG A 259 12.07 11.38 2.90
N ARG A 260 12.13 12.71 2.74
CA ARG A 260 12.99 13.56 3.60
C ARG A 260 12.57 13.42 5.07
N PRO A 261 13.53 13.26 5.99
CA PRO A 261 13.23 13.03 7.40
C PRO A 261 12.49 14.22 8.01
N GLN A 262 11.64 13.92 8.98
CA GLN A 262 10.90 14.93 9.75
C GLN A 262 9.97 15.80 8.90
N GLY A 263 9.46 15.30 7.77
CA GLY A 263 8.51 16.03 6.93
C GLY A 263 9.07 17.30 6.27
N ARG A 264 10.40 17.49 6.24
CA ARG A 264 11.05 18.68 5.67
C ARG A 264 10.81 18.86 4.16
N GLY A 265 10.32 17.83 3.47
CA GLY A 265 10.01 17.86 2.05
C GLY A 265 8.53 17.99 1.70
N LEU A 266 7.61 18.07 2.66
CA LEU A 266 6.16 18.01 2.38
C LEU A 266 5.66 19.21 1.55
N GLU A 267 6.16 20.42 1.82
CA GLU A 267 5.78 21.60 1.02
C GLU A 267 6.28 21.51 -0.43
N LEU A 268 7.50 21.00 -0.62
CA LEU A 268 8.06 20.78 -1.94
C LEU A 268 7.31 19.67 -2.67
N ALA A 269 6.94 18.60 -1.97
CA ALA A 269 6.12 17.51 -2.49
C ALA A 269 4.79 18.05 -3.00
N ARG A 270 4.09 18.88 -2.21
CA ARG A 270 2.81 19.50 -2.61
C ARG A 270 2.91 20.37 -3.87
N LYS A 271 3.99 21.14 -4.04
CA LYS A 271 4.24 21.86 -5.30
C LYS A 271 4.36 20.91 -6.49
N HIS A 272 5.10 19.81 -6.33
CA HIS A 272 5.23 18.80 -7.37
C HIS A 272 3.96 17.99 -7.60
N ILE A 273 3.14 17.74 -6.58
CA ILE A 273 1.82 17.10 -6.70
C ILE A 273 0.91 17.96 -7.56
N ALA A 274 0.83 19.27 -7.30
CA ALA A 274 0.05 20.20 -8.12
C ALA A 274 0.50 20.17 -9.59
N SER A 275 1.82 20.15 -9.84
CA SER A 275 2.35 19.97 -11.20
C SER A 275 1.96 18.61 -11.79
N CYS A 276 2.06 17.51 -11.05
CA CYS A 276 1.66 16.18 -11.54
C CYS A 276 0.18 16.14 -11.94
N ILE A 277 -0.71 16.71 -11.12
CA ILE A 277 -2.15 16.77 -11.40
C ILE A 277 -2.41 17.57 -12.68
N SER A 278 -1.71 18.70 -12.87
CA SER A 278 -1.80 19.48 -14.10
C SER A 278 -1.35 18.68 -15.32
N GLU A 279 -0.20 18.00 -15.22
CA GLU A 279 0.35 17.22 -16.34
C GLU A 279 -0.50 15.98 -16.64
N LEU A 280 -1.11 15.31 -15.64
CA LEU A 280 -2.06 14.22 -15.86
C LEU A 280 -3.31 14.67 -16.61
N LYS A 281 -3.84 15.87 -16.32
CA LYS A 281 -4.93 16.45 -17.10
C LYS A 281 -4.51 16.69 -18.56
N CYS A 282 -3.28 17.15 -18.79
CA CYS A 282 -2.74 17.27 -20.13
C CYS A 282 -2.56 15.91 -20.83
N ILE A 283 -2.14 14.87 -20.10
CA ILE A 283 -2.06 13.49 -20.61
C ILE A 283 -3.46 13.02 -21.04
N LEU A 284 -4.48 13.23 -20.20
CA LEU A 284 -5.86 12.86 -20.49
C LEU A 284 -6.36 13.54 -21.79
N ASN A 285 -6.16 14.87 -21.88
CA ASN A 285 -6.57 15.66 -23.04
C ASN A 285 -5.78 15.30 -24.31
N SER A 286 -4.55 14.80 -24.19
CA SER A 286 -3.74 14.39 -25.35
C SER A 286 -4.30 13.16 -26.07
N SER A 287 -5.20 12.39 -25.44
CA SER A 287 -5.77 11.17 -26.03
C SER A 287 -6.59 11.42 -27.29
N GLU A 288 -7.36 12.52 -27.36
CA GLU A 288 -8.15 12.86 -28.54
C GLU A 288 -7.27 13.07 -29.78
N PHE A 289 -6.17 13.81 -29.61
CA PHE A 289 -5.16 14.03 -30.65
C PHE A 289 -4.46 12.73 -31.06
N LEU A 290 -4.08 11.89 -30.09
CA LEU A 290 -3.41 10.63 -30.37
C LEU A 290 -4.32 9.63 -31.08
N ARG A 291 -5.64 9.70 -30.87
CA ARG A 291 -6.62 8.88 -31.58
C ARG A 291 -6.95 9.40 -32.98
N SER A 292 -7.04 10.72 -33.16
CA SER A 292 -7.33 11.31 -34.47
C SER A 292 -6.16 11.15 -35.46
N SER A 293 -4.93 11.08 -34.95
CA SER A 293 -3.74 10.78 -35.74
C SER A 293 -3.56 9.30 -36.10
N THR A 294 -4.44 8.42 -35.61
CA THR A 294 -4.45 6.99 -35.96
C THR A 294 -5.50 6.66 -37.02
N LEU A 295 -5.06 6.25 -38.20
CA LEU A 295 -5.89 5.84 -39.36
C LEU A 295 -6.55 4.45 -39.22
N VAL A 296 -6.53 3.81 -38.04
CA VAL A 296 -6.94 2.41 -37.90
C VAL A 296 -8.20 2.28 -37.05
N THR A 297 -9.31 1.95 -37.71
CA THR A 297 -10.56 1.48 -37.11
C THR A 297 -10.34 0.08 -36.55
N HIS A 298 -10.01 -0.03 -35.26
CA HIS A 298 -9.95 -1.34 -34.59
C HIS A 298 -11.28 -1.64 -33.89
N GLU A 299 -11.91 -2.74 -34.30
CA GLU A 299 -13.07 -3.34 -33.65
C GLU A 299 -12.67 -3.93 -32.29
N GLY A 300 -12.96 -3.22 -31.20
CA GLY A 300 -12.78 -3.70 -29.83
C GLY A 300 -13.21 -2.65 -28.83
N SER A 301 -13.63 -3.08 -27.64
CA SER A 301 -13.95 -2.19 -26.51
C SER A 301 -12.75 -1.28 -26.23
N ILE A 302 -12.89 0.01 -26.53
CA ILE A 302 -11.87 1.05 -26.32
C ILE A 302 -11.53 1.19 -24.83
N GLU A 303 -12.44 0.79 -23.94
CA GLU A 303 -12.30 0.94 -22.50
C GLU A 303 -11.26 0.01 -21.86
N ASP A 304 -10.91 -1.10 -22.52
CA ASP A 304 -9.94 -2.07 -22.01
C ASP A 304 -8.50 -1.84 -22.51
N LYS A 305 -8.27 -0.85 -23.39
CA LYS A 305 -6.93 -0.58 -23.95
C LYS A 305 -6.00 0.05 -22.92
N THR A 306 -4.71 -0.27 -23.00
CA THR A 306 -3.67 0.18 -22.08
C THR A 306 -2.90 1.42 -22.54
N THR A 307 -3.23 1.98 -23.70
CA THR A 307 -2.57 3.15 -24.31
C THR A 307 -3.59 4.25 -24.64
N ALA A 308 -3.16 5.52 -24.68
CA ALA A 308 -4.06 6.62 -25.04
C ALA A 308 -4.54 6.53 -26.51
N SER A 309 -3.65 6.09 -27.41
CA SER A 309 -3.93 5.91 -28.84
C SER A 309 -4.87 4.72 -29.12
N GLY A 310 -4.95 3.74 -28.22
CA GLY A 310 -5.68 2.48 -28.41
C GLY A 310 -4.88 1.39 -29.14
N ARG A 311 -3.63 1.67 -29.54
CA ARG A 311 -2.72 0.70 -30.16
C ARG A 311 -2.13 -0.27 -29.12
N GLN A 312 -1.74 -1.45 -29.59
CA GLN A 312 -0.98 -2.38 -28.76
C GLN A 312 0.45 -1.85 -28.60
N PRO A 313 0.99 -1.83 -27.38
CA PRO A 313 2.36 -1.40 -27.13
C PRO A 313 3.35 -2.46 -27.63
N ILE A 314 4.56 -2.02 -27.99
CA ILE A 314 5.65 -2.90 -28.41
C ILE A 314 6.67 -3.10 -27.28
N GLY A 315 7.43 -4.20 -27.29
CA GLY A 315 8.49 -4.44 -26.31
C GLY A 315 8.03 -4.96 -24.95
N PHE A 316 6.82 -5.52 -24.85
CA PHE A 316 6.28 -6.09 -23.61
C PHE A 316 5.94 -7.56 -23.77
N ASP A 317 6.36 -8.37 -22.80
CA ASP A 317 5.97 -9.76 -22.67
C ASP A 317 5.93 -10.16 -21.19
N ALA A 318 4.75 -10.53 -20.68
CA ALA A 318 4.56 -10.88 -19.28
C ALA A 318 5.09 -12.29 -18.94
N SER A 319 5.34 -13.14 -19.95
CA SER A 319 5.79 -14.52 -19.78
C SER A 319 7.30 -14.66 -19.55
N LEU A 320 8.09 -13.66 -19.98
CA LEU A 320 9.56 -13.64 -19.87
C LEU A 320 10.08 -13.90 -18.45
N ASN A 321 9.42 -13.33 -17.45
CA ASN A 321 9.85 -13.43 -16.05
C ASN A 321 9.07 -14.49 -15.26
N CYS A 322 8.17 -15.26 -15.89
CA CYS A 322 7.38 -16.27 -15.18
C CYS A 322 8.25 -17.31 -14.46
N ARG A 323 9.42 -17.64 -15.03
CA ARG A 323 10.40 -18.58 -14.45
C ARG A 323 11.17 -18.01 -13.25
N LEU A 324 11.20 -16.68 -13.08
CA LEU A 324 11.79 -16.07 -11.87
C LEU A 324 10.91 -16.35 -10.64
N SER A 325 9.62 -16.60 -10.84
CA SER A 325 8.64 -16.99 -9.81
C SER A 325 8.46 -18.51 -9.73
N ALA A 326 9.55 -19.27 -9.92
CA ALA A 326 9.56 -20.74 -10.05
C ALA A 326 8.80 -21.54 -8.98
N PRO A 327 8.67 -21.13 -7.69
CA PRO A 327 7.93 -21.92 -6.71
C PRO A 327 6.41 -21.64 -6.69
N THR A 328 5.88 -20.83 -7.62
CA THR A 328 4.45 -20.46 -7.62
C THR A 328 3.78 -20.73 -8.96
N PRO A 329 2.50 -21.14 -8.97
CA PRO A 329 1.75 -21.30 -10.21
C PRO A 329 1.70 -20.01 -11.04
N PRO A 330 1.68 -20.09 -12.38
CA PRO A 330 1.52 -18.94 -13.25
C PRO A 330 0.24 -18.16 -12.93
N ARG A 331 0.38 -16.87 -12.62
CA ARG A 331 -0.75 -15.96 -12.40
C ARG A 331 -1.10 -15.21 -13.69
N ALA A 332 -2.36 -15.30 -14.11
CA ALA A 332 -2.88 -14.44 -15.18
C ALA A 332 -3.10 -13.02 -14.63
N ILE A 333 -2.37 -12.04 -15.17
CA ILE A 333 -2.50 -10.63 -14.77
C ILE A 333 -3.18 -9.84 -15.89
N LYS A 334 -4.31 -9.21 -15.58
CA LYS A 334 -4.94 -8.23 -16.45
C LYS A 334 -4.38 -6.84 -16.12
N ILE A 335 -3.61 -6.27 -17.05
CA ILE A 335 -3.13 -4.89 -16.94
C ILE A 335 -4.34 -3.92 -16.93
N LEU A 336 -4.31 -2.92 -16.05
CA LEU A 336 -5.31 -1.87 -15.99
C LEU A 336 -5.41 -1.14 -17.34
N SER A 337 -6.62 -0.72 -17.70
CA SER A 337 -6.77 0.16 -18.86
C SER A 337 -6.13 1.51 -18.61
N TRP A 338 -5.76 2.21 -19.68
CA TRP A 338 -5.09 3.51 -19.61
C TRP A 338 -5.90 4.53 -18.79
N LYS A 339 -7.23 4.55 -18.99
CA LYS A 339 -8.13 5.43 -18.24
C LYS A 339 -8.09 5.13 -16.74
N LYS A 340 -8.20 3.85 -16.36
CA LYS A 340 -8.10 3.41 -14.96
C LYS A 340 -6.72 3.71 -14.35
N ALA A 341 -5.65 3.62 -15.14
CA ALA A 341 -4.31 3.97 -14.69
C ALA A 341 -4.18 5.47 -14.39
N VAL A 342 -4.70 6.34 -15.26
CA VAL A 342 -4.72 7.80 -15.02
C VAL A 342 -5.58 8.14 -13.80
N GLU A 343 -6.76 7.53 -13.65
CA GLU A 343 -7.64 7.68 -12.48
C GLU A 343 -6.93 7.24 -11.20
N TYR A 344 -6.22 6.12 -11.23
CA TYR A 344 -5.42 5.63 -10.12
C TYR A 344 -4.35 6.64 -9.68
N PHE A 345 -3.54 7.16 -10.61
CA PHE A 345 -2.51 8.14 -10.26
C PHE A 345 -3.11 9.47 -9.78
N MET A 346 -4.27 9.88 -10.31
CA MET A 346 -4.98 11.06 -9.83
C MET A 346 -5.40 10.88 -8.36
N LYS A 347 -6.03 9.74 -8.03
CA LYS A 347 -6.40 9.40 -6.66
C LYS A 347 -5.18 9.32 -5.75
N LEU A 348 -4.12 8.63 -6.18
CA LEU A 348 -2.87 8.53 -5.42
C LEU A 348 -2.29 9.91 -5.10
N LEU A 349 -2.25 10.82 -6.06
CA LEU A 349 -1.73 12.18 -5.84
C LEU A 349 -2.60 12.99 -4.88
N GLN A 350 -3.92 12.83 -4.92
CA GLN A 350 -4.85 13.45 -3.97
C GLN A 350 -4.62 12.89 -2.56
N ASP A 351 -4.51 11.57 -2.41
CA ASP A 351 -4.22 10.91 -1.14
C ASP A 351 -2.86 11.40 -0.57
N LEU A 352 -1.84 11.54 -1.41
CA LEU A 352 -0.53 12.07 -1.00
C LEU A 352 -0.59 13.57 -0.63
N ASP A 353 -1.44 14.37 -1.27
CA ASP A 353 -1.63 15.79 -0.93
C ASP A 353 -2.30 15.97 0.43
N VAL A 354 -3.29 15.11 0.75
CA VAL A 354 -3.90 15.05 2.09
C VAL A 354 -2.85 14.77 3.16
N ILE A 355 -1.92 13.83 2.90
CA ILE A 355 -0.80 13.55 3.81
C ILE A 355 0.14 14.77 3.91
N CYS A 356 0.45 15.43 2.80
CA CYS A 356 1.38 16.58 2.78
C CYS A 356 0.79 17.89 3.33
N SER A 357 -0.53 18.00 3.39
CA SER A 357 -1.24 19.17 3.90
C SER A 357 -1.53 19.09 5.40
N TYR A 358 -1.48 17.89 5.97
CA TYR A 358 -1.71 17.70 7.40
C TYR A 358 -0.63 18.42 8.22
N PRO A 359 -1.01 19.33 9.15
CA PRO A 359 -0.05 19.94 10.05
C PRO A 359 0.54 18.82 10.92
N LEU A 360 1.86 18.77 11.06
CA LEU A 360 2.55 17.77 11.89
C LEU A 360 2.28 18.03 13.38
N ASP A 361 1.04 17.77 13.80
CA ASP A 361 0.49 18.02 15.12
C ASP A 361 1.09 16.99 16.11
N PRO A 362 1.75 17.44 17.19
CA PRO A 362 2.33 16.54 18.18
C PRO A 362 1.29 15.85 19.07
N SER A 363 -0.01 16.19 18.95
CA SER A 363 -1.14 15.56 19.65
C SER A 363 -1.46 14.17 19.11
N LEU A 364 -1.41 13.13 19.96
CA LEU A 364 -1.70 11.76 19.55
C LEU A 364 -3.16 11.58 19.13
N GLU A 365 -4.09 12.20 19.85
CA GLU A 365 -5.53 12.13 19.55
C GLU A 365 -5.84 12.70 18.16
N SER A 366 -5.24 13.85 17.82
CA SER A 366 -5.40 14.47 16.50
C SER A 366 -4.87 13.55 15.40
N VAL A 367 -3.74 12.89 15.66
CA VAL A 367 -3.11 11.95 14.71
C VAL A 367 -3.96 10.71 14.52
N LEU A 368 -4.43 10.08 15.61
CA LEU A 368 -5.30 8.90 15.53
C LEU A 368 -6.58 9.20 14.74
N HIS A 369 -7.21 10.35 15.01
CA HIS A 369 -8.39 10.80 14.27
C HIS A 369 -8.08 11.02 12.79
N PHE A 370 -6.98 11.72 12.48
CA PHE A 370 -6.54 11.93 11.09
C PHE A 370 -6.32 10.63 10.35
N VAL A 371 -5.64 9.65 10.95
CA VAL A 371 -5.39 8.35 10.31
C VAL A 371 -6.71 7.61 10.06
N VAL A 372 -7.64 7.62 11.02
CA VAL A 372 -8.95 6.97 10.85
C VAL A 372 -9.76 7.64 9.73
N GLU A 373 -9.82 8.98 9.69
CA GLU A 373 -10.50 9.70 8.61
C GLU A 373 -9.83 9.46 7.25
N PHE A 374 -8.50 9.46 7.20
CA PHE A 374 -7.75 9.15 6.00
C PHE A 374 -8.04 7.73 5.48
N GLN A 375 -8.25 6.76 6.37
CA GLN A 375 -8.59 5.40 5.95
C GLN A 375 -10.00 5.27 5.37
N LYS A 376 -10.93 6.15 5.74
CA LYS A 376 -12.28 6.18 5.14
C LYS A 376 -12.28 6.53 3.65
N SER A 377 -11.24 7.22 3.15
CA SER A 377 -11.08 7.46 1.71
C SER A 377 -10.56 6.23 0.94
N GLN A 378 -10.36 5.09 1.62
CA GLN A 378 -9.81 3.85 1.07
C GLN A 378 -8.49 4.09 0.31
N PRO A 379 -7.44 4.60 0.99
CA PRO A 379 -6.16 4.91 0.37
C PRO A 379 -5.45 3.64 -0.09
N ASP A 380 -4.81 3.74 -1.27
CA ASP A 380 -4.04 2.65 -1.82
C ASP A 380 -2.74 2.42 -1.04
N LEU A 381 -2.12 1.24 -1.23
CA LEU A 381 -0.95 0.84 -0.46
C LEU A 381 0.17 1.88 -0.45
N VAL A 382 0.49 2.46 -1.61
CA VAL A 382 1.59 3.43 -1.73
C VAL A 382 1.34 4.64 -0.82
N ALA A 383 0.11 5.17 -0.80
CA ALA A 383 -0.27 6.26 0.08
C ALA A 383 -0.21 5.85 1.56
N ARG A 384 -0.74 4.66 1.90
CA ARG A 384 -0.68 4.09 3.26
C ARG A 384 0.74 3.93 3.77
N ALA A 385 1.65 3.41 2.93
CA ALA A 385 3.06 3.21 3.28
C ALA A 385 3.78 4.55 3.50
N HIS A 386 3.50 5.57 2.67
CA HIS A 386 4.01 6.91 2.87
C HIS A 386 3.51 7.55 4.18
N LEU A 387 2.22 7.40 4.49
CA LEU A 387 1.66 7.86 5.76
C LEU A 387 2.33 7.18 6.95
N GLN A 388 2.43 5.86 6.94
CA GLN A 388 3.04 5.10 8.03
C GLN A 388 4.49 5.51 8.29
N ARG A 389 5.28 5.68 7.22
CA ARG A 389 6.66 6.17 7.29
C ARG A 389 6.74 7.60 7.79
N LEU A 390 5.79 8.46 7.44
CA LEU A 390 5.76 9.84 7.95
C LEU A 390 5.50 9.84 9.46
N LEU A 391 4.53 9.04 9.92
CA LEU A 391 4.13 8.98 11.32
C LEU A 391 5.23 8.39 12.20
N VAL A 392 5.88 7.30 11.78
CA VAL A 392 6.86 6.58 12.60
C VAL A 392 8.23 6.60 11.92
N GLN A 393 9.18 7.34 12.51
CA GLN A 393 10.59 7.38 12.08
C GLN A 393 11.48 7.18 13.30
N ASP A 394 12.38 6.20 13.25
CA ASP A 394 13.35 5.89 14.32
C ASP A 394 12.71 5.75 15.71
N GLY A 395 11.51 5.17 15.78
CA GLY A 395 10.76 5.00 17.03
C GLY A 395 10.22 6.30 17.64
N LYS A 396 10.11 7.37 16.85
CA LYS A 396 9.55 8.67 17.25
C LYS A 396 8.38 9.06 16.35
N LEU A 397 7.47 9.85 16.89
CA LEU A 397 6.38 10.46 16.11
C LEU A 397 6.98 11.55 15.20
N TYR A 398 6.76 11.43 13.89
CA TYR A 398 7.36 12.27 12.84
C TYR A 398 8.89 12.33 12.83
N GLY A 399 9.60 11.45 13.53
CA GLY A 399 11.04 11.57 13.74
C GLY A 399 11.46 12.77 14.59
N ARG A 400 10.50 13.47 15.23
CA ARG A 400 10.71 14.68 16.03
C ARG A 400 10.40 14.42 17.50
N ASP A 401 9.21 13.91 17.79
CA ASP A 401 8.68 13.78 19.14
C ASP A 401 8.94 12.38 19.72
N PRO A 402 9.67 12.27 20.84
CA PRO A 402 9.80 11.01 21.56
C PRO A 402 8.44 10.49 22.01
N VAL A 403 8.19 9.19 21.82
CA VAL A 403 6.86 8.60 22.11
C VAL A 403 6.45 8.78 23.57
N PHE A 404 7.40 8.76 24.50
CA PHE A 404 7.11 9.05 25.91
C PHE A 404 6.51 10.46 26.09
N ALA A 405 7.07 11.48 25.44
CA ALA A 405 6.56 12.85 25.50
C ALA A 405 5.15 12.96 24.88
N VAL A 406 4.92 12.22 23.79
CA VAL A 406 3.60 12.11 23.14
C VAL A 406 2.58 11.49 24.10
N ILE A 407 2.92 10.37 24.76
CA ILE A 407 2.05 9.70 25.74
C ILE A 407 1.74 10.62 26.91
N THR A 408 2.73 11.30 27.48
CA THR A 408 2.51 12.19 28.62
C THR A 408 1.57 13.35 28.27
N ARG A 409 1.67 13.88 27.05
CA ARG A 409 0.76 14.92 26.56
C ARG A 409 -0.66 14.38 26.38
N ALA A 410 -0.80 13.20 25.78
CA ALA A 410 -2.08 12.52 25.57
C ALA A 410 -2.77 12.14 26.90
N ALA A 411 -1.99 11.79 27.92
CA ALA A 411 -2.46 11.54 29.28
C ALA A 411 -2.81 12.83 30.08
N ALA A 412 -2.87 13.98 29.40
CA ALA A 412 -3.23 15.29 29.95
C ALA A 412 -2.31 15.81 31.07
N LEU A 413 -1.02 15.48 31.01
CA LEU A 413 0.00 16.00 31.92
C LEU A 413 0.66 17.27 31.35
N ARG A 414 1.03 18.21 32.22
CA ARG A 414 1.77 19.42 31.82
C ARG A 414 3.24 19.08 31.50
N ASP A 415 3.79 19.70 30.45
CA ASP A 415 5.14 19.50 29.85
C ASP A 415 6.36 19.69 30.79
N ASN A 416 6.19 19.74 32.11
CA ASN A 416 7.28 20.04 33.06
C ASN A 416 8.08 18.83 33.55
N THR A 417 7.82 17.61 33.07
CA THR A 417 8.47 16.39 33.60
C THR A 417 9.58 15.88 32.68
N ARG A 418 10.76 16.52 32.74
CA ARG A 418 12.02 15.89 32.30
C ARG A 418 12.48 14.83 33.32
N ASN A 419 11.62 13.86 33.63
CA ASN A 419 11.95 12.75 34.52
C ASN A 419 12.60 11.63 33.70
N HIS A 420 13.89 11.81 33.38
CA HIS A 420 14.68 10.90 32.55
C HIS A 420 14.71 9.45 33.05
N ASP A 421 14.54 9.23 34.36
CA ASP A 421 14.58 7.90 34.96
C ASP A 421 13.29 7.11 34.76
N ILE A 422 12.13 7.79 34.66
CA ILE A 422 10.84 7.13 34.45
C ILE A 422 10.70 6.65 33.01
N GLN A 423 11.20 7.41 32.04
CA GLN A 423 11.17 7.04 30.63
C GLN A 423 11.90 5.72 30.33
N LYS A 424 12.93 5.37 31.11
CA LYS A 424 13.77 4.18 30.90
C LYS A 424 13.14 2.90 31.49
N LYS A 425 12.03 3.00 32.21
CA LYS A 425 11.36 1.83 32.78
C LYS A 425 10.81 0.94 31.69
N GLU A 426 11.00 -0.37 31.87
CA GLU A 426 10.64 -1.38 30.87
C GLU A 426 9.17 -1.29 30.45
N SER A 427 8.24 -1.17 31.41
CA SER A 427 6.81 -1.05 31.14
C SER A 427 6.43 0.19 30.33
N ILE A 428 7.15 1.30 30.50
CA ILE A 428 6.93 2.54 29.75
C ILE A 428 7.52 2.45 28.34
N VAL A 429 8.67 1.79 28.18
CA VAL A 429 9.25 1.49 26.87
C VAL A 429 8.33 0.55 26.08
N GLN A 430 7.79 -0.48 26.72
CA GLN A 430 6.80 -1.38 26.13
C GLN A 430 5.52 -0.64 25.72
N LEU A 431 4.99 0.25 26.58
CA LEU A 431 3.86 1.10 26.22
C LEU A 431 4.16 1.98 24.99
N GLY A 432 5.35 2.57 24.92
CA GLY A 432 5.80 3.32 23.74
C GLY A 432 5.81 2.46 22.47
N GLN A 433 6.28 1.22 22.56
CA GLN A 433 6.26 0.29 21.44
C GLN A 433 4.82 -0.09 21.02
N LEU A 434 3.89 -0.24 21.97
CA LEU A 434 2.48 -0.48 21.66
C LEU A 434 1.82 0.70 20.94
N VAL A 435 2.13 1.94 21.31
CA VAL A 435 1.64 3.13 20.61
C VAL A 435 2.17 3.19 19.19
N ILE A 436 3.46 2.92 18.98
CA ILE A 436 4.05 2.82 17.65
C ILE A 436 3.35 1.73 16.83
N ASN A 437 3.14 0.56 17.43
CA ASN A 437 2.48 -0.56 16.77
C ASN A 437 1.03 -0.21 16.40
N LEU A 438 0.29 0.47 17.29
CA LEU A 438 -1.06 0.95 17.01
C LEU A 438 -1.09 1.88 15.80
N LEU A 439 -0.21 2.88 15.75
CA LEU A 439 -0.11 3.79 14.60
C LEU A 439 0.16 3.04 13.29
N LYS A 440 1.07 2.06 13.33
CA LYS A 440 1.35 1.20 12.15
C LYS A 440 0.15 0.36 11.75
N ILE A 441 -0.57 -0.23 12.71
CA ILE A 441 -1.77 -1.04 12.46
C ILE A 441 -2.82 -0.18 11.75
N LEU A 442 -3.09 1.02 12.26
CA LEU A 442 -4.09 1.92 11.66
C LEU A 442 -3.74 2.35 10.23
N CYS A 443 -2.48 2.26 9.80
CA CYS A 443 -2.07 2.49 8.42
C CYS A 443 -2.26 1.27 7.49
N THR A 444 -2.56 0.08 8.00
CA THR A 444 -2.80 -1.12 7.16
C THR A 444 -4.16 -1.08 6.48
N ASN A 445 -4.47 -2.02 5.58
CA ASN A 445 -5.81 -2.12 4.99
C ASN A 445 -6.85 -2.56 6.05
N GLY A 446 -8.14 -2.35 5.78
CA GLY A 446 -9.22 -2.57 6.78
C GLY A 446 -9.25 -3.98 7.38
N ALA A 447 -9.04 -5.01 6.56
CA ALA A 447 -9.01 -6.40 7.02
C ALA A 447 -7.85 -6.66 8.00
N TRP A 448 -6.64 -6.19 7.66
CA TRP A 448 -5.48 -6.29 8.54
C TRP A 448 -5.60 -5.41 9.78
N GLN A 449 -6.19 -4.22 9.66
CA GLN A 449 -6.52 -3.38 10.82
C GLN A 449 -7.34 -4.19 11.81
N ARG A 450 -8.48 -4.75 11.39
CA ARG A 450 -9.34 -5.53 12.28
C ARG A 450 -8.61 -6.71 12.90
N ARG A 451 -7.92 -7.52 12.09
CA ARG A 451 -7.18 -8.70 12.57
C ARG A 451 -6.11 -8.35 13.60
N LYS A 452 -5.35 -7.27 13.40
CA LYS A 452 -4.28 -6.86 14.31
C LYS A 452 -4.80 -6.14 15.54
N LEU A 453 -5.85 -5.31 15.42
CA LEU A 453 -6.48 -4.66 16.57
C LEU A 453 -7.05 -5.70 17.54
N GLY A 454 -7.66 -6.78 17.05
CA GLY A 454 -8.10 -7.89 17.89
C GLY A 454 -6.97 -8.53 18.69
N LYS A 455 -5.79 -8.71 18.09
CA LYS A 455 -4.61 -9.28 18.77
C LYS A 455 -4.00 -8.31 19.79
N ILE A 456 -3.84 -7.03 19.42
CA ILE A 456 -3.14 -6.06 20.27
C ILE A 456 -3.93 -5.74 21.55
N LEU A 457 -5.26 -5.89 21.57
CA LEU A 457 -6.08 -5.66 22.78
C LEU A 457 -5.57 -6.44 24.01
N GLN A 458 -5.11 -7.68 23.81
CA GLN A 458 -4.53 -8.48 24.89
C GLN A 458 -3.19 -7.89 25.36
N ASP A 459 -2.35 -7.39 24.45
CA ASP A 459 -1.07 -6.76 24.78
C ASP A 459 -1.28 -5.47 25.59
N TRP A 460 -2.28 -4.67 25.24
CA TRP A 460 -2.66 -3.46 26.01
C TRP A 460 -3.10 -3.81 27.42
N ARG A 461 -3.87 -4.89 27.61
CA ARG A 461 -4.26 -5.39 28.93
C ARG A 461 -3.04 -5.86 29.74
N VAL A 462 -2.11 -6.58 29.13
CA VAL A 462 -0.88 -7.05 29.80
C VAL A 462 -0.03 -5.86 30.27
N VAL A 463 0.16 -4.87 29.39
CA VAL A 463 0.94 -3.66 29.74
C VAL A 463 0.25 -2.85 30.83
N TYR A 464 -1.08 -2.76 30.85
CA TYR A 464 -1.81 -2.13 31.96
C TYR A 464 -1.48 -2.79 33.29
N VAL A 465 -1.56 -4.13 33.37
CA VAL A 465 -1.27 -4.89 34.61
C VAL A 465 0.18 -4.69 35.04
N GLN A 466 1.13 -4.72 34.08
CA GLN A 466 2.55 -4.47 34.37
C GLN A 466 2.80 -3.04 34.89
N LEU A 467 2.13 -2.05 34.31
CA LEU A 467 2.20 -0.65 34.77
C LEU A 467 1.61 -0.51 36.17
N GLU A 468 0.49 -1.16 36.47
CA GLU A 468 -0.14 -1.14 37.79
C GLU A 468 0.77 -1.80 38.85
N MET A 469 1.35 -2.95 38.54
CA MET A 469 2.29 -3.65 39.43
C MET A 469 3.55 -2.81 39.69
N ALA A 470 4.12 -2.20 38.63
CA ALA A 470 5.27 -1.31 38.76
C ALA A 470 4.94 -0.09 39.63
N PHE A 471 3.77 0.51 39.42
CA PHE A 471 3.26 1.62 40.23
C PHE A 471 3.13 1.25 41.71
N ARG A 472 2.49 0.11 42.03
CA ARG A 472 2.34 -0.37 43.41
C ARG A 472 3.68 -0.64 44.08
N LYS A 473 4.64 -1.22 43.35
CA LYS A 473 5.99 -1.53 43.87
C LYS A 473 6.78 -0.26 44.24
N GLU A 474 6.64 0.80 43.47
CA GLU A 474 7.41 2.03 43.67
C GLU A 474 6.82 2.97 44.72
N PHE A 475 5.49 3.11 44.78
CA PHE A 475 4.86 4.11 45.64
C PHE A 475 4.21 3.53 46.91
N GLY A 476 4.14 2.20 47.04
CA GLY A 476 3.56 1.51 48.20
C GLY A 476 2.07 1.83 48.45
N GLU A 477 1.46 1.17 49.43
CA GLU A 477 0.08 1.46 49.84
C GLU A 477 -0.05 2.61 50.87
N LYS A 478 1.07 3.16 51.37
CA LYS A 478 1.08 4.13 52.47
C LYS A 478 1.88 5.40 52.13
N ALA A 479 1.14 6.48 51.97
CA ALA A 479 1.64 7.83 51.75
C ALA A 479 2.43 8.37 52.96
N ASN A 480 3.74 8.50 52.81
CA ASN A 480 4.54 9.52 53.49
C ASN A 480 5.33 10.24 52.40
N ILE A 481 4.74 11.27 51.79
CA ILE A 481 5.16 11.80 50.49
C ILE A 481 6.03 13.05 50.65
N SER A 482 7.25 12.97 50.11
CA SER A 482 8.06 14.13 49.73
C SER A 482 7.53 14.78 48.44
N ASN A 483 7.81 16.07 48.19
CA ASN A 483 7.22 16.80 47.06
C ASN A 483 7.52 16.23 45.66
N ASP A 484 8.59 15.44 45.50
CA ASP A 484 9.01 14.85 44.21
C ASP A 484 8.31 13.49 43.92
N GLU A 485 8.08 12.68 44.97
CA GLU A 485 7.30 11.42 44.89
C GLU A 485 5.84 11.67 44.48
N ASN A 486 5.30 12.86 44.78
CA ASN A 486 3.96 13.29 44.38
C ASN A 486 3.79 13.45 42.85
N VAL A 487 4.88 13.78 42.14
CA VAL A 487 4.84 14.00 40.68
C VAL A 487 4.86 12.68 39.93
N GLY A 488 5.73 11.75 40.34
CA GLY A 488 5.78 10.39 39.80
C GLY A 488 4.47 9.64 40.03
N MET A 489 3.88 9.75 41.23
CA MET A 489 2.62 9.09 41.54
C MET A 489 1.47 9.56 40.64
N LYS A 490 1.35 10.89 40.41
CA LYS A 490 0.36 11.45 39.49
C LYS A 490 0.59 11.02 38.05
N LEU A 491 1.84 11.05 37.59
CA LEU A 491 2.21 10.62 36.23
C LEU A 491 1.68 9.20 35.94
N PHE A 492 1.93 8.24 36.82
CA PHE A 492 1.45 6.87 36.64
C PHE A 492 -0.07 6.76 36.70
N GLN A 493 -0.75 7.46 37.61
CA GLN A 493 -2.21 7.48 37.67
C GLN A 493 -2.84 7.99 36.38
N HIS A 494 -2.30 9.08 35.81
CA HIS A 494 -2.75 9.63 34.54
C HIS A 494 -2.50 8.66 33.37
N ILE A 495 -1.32 8.03 33.33
CA ILE A 495 -0.98 7.06 32.29
C ILE A 495 -1.91 5.84 32.37
N LEU A 496 -2.19 5.30 33.57
CA LEU A 496 -3.09 4.15 33.73
C LEU A 496 -4.50 4.44 33.22
N VAL A 497 -5.08 5.58 33.59
CA VAL A 497 -6.42 6.00 33.09
C VAL A 497 -6.41 6.16 31.57
N TRP A 498 -5.33 6.73 31.03
CA TRP A 498 -5.17 6.91 29.59
C TRP A 498 -5.02 5.57 28.85
N VAL A 499 -4.27 4.60 29.39
CA VAL A 499 -4.13 3.25 28.82
C VAL A 499 -5.49 2.55 28.75
N GLU A 500 -6.33 2.66 29.78
CA GLU A 500 -7.69 2.14 29.75
C GLU A 500 -8.55 2.83 28.69
N GLU A 501 -8.52 4.17 28.61
CA GLU A 501 -9.21 4.94 27.57
C GLU A 501 -8.83 4.46 26.17
N GLN A 502 -7.53 4.32 25.89
CA GLN A 502 -7.04 3.82 24.61
C GLN A 502 -7.49 2.38 24.35
N THR A 503 -7.55 1.52 25.37
CA THR A 503 -8.02 0.14 25.24
C THR A 503 -9.48 0.10 24.77
N TYR A 504 -10.35 0.92 25.37
CA TYR A 504 -11.75 1.01 24.93
C TYR A 504 -11.90 1.65 23.54
N TRP A 505 -11.06 2.63 23.21
CA TRP A 505 -11.04 3.20 21.85
C TRP A 505 -10.64 2.16 20.79
N ILE A 506 -9.62 1.34 21.07
CA ILE A 506 -9.21 0.23 20.19
C ILE A 506 -10.34 -0.80 20.05
N ALA A 507 -10.98 -1.16 21.16
CA ALA A 507 -12.11 -2.11 21.16
C ALA A 507 -13.28 -1.58 20.32
N PHE A 508 -13.63 -0.30 20.49
CA PHE A 508 -14.65 0.35 19.67
C PHE A 508 -14.30 0.31 18.18
N ARG A 509 -13.06 0.66 17.82
CA ARG A 509 -12.62 0.64 16.41
C ARG A 509 -12.65 -0.78 15.82
N PHE A 510 -12.23 -1.79 16.60
CA PHE A 510 -12.32 -3.20 16.20
C PHE A 510 -13.76 -3.62 15.87
N LEU A 511 -14.72 -3.23 16.71
CA LEU A 511 -16.13 -3.54 16.51
C LEU A 511 -16.68 -2.86 15.26
N ILE A 512 -16.45 -1.56 15.09
CA ILE A 512 -16.90 -0.79 13.92
C ILE A 512 -16.31 -1.33 12.62
N LEU A 513 -15.03 -1.72 12.61
CA LEU A 513 -14.41 -2.35 11.44
C LEU A 513 -15.11 -3.66 11.03
N GLY A 514 -15.75 -4.37 11.96
CA GLY A 514 -16.54 -5.55 11.60
C GLY A 514 -17.79 -5.22 10.78
N PHE A 515 -18.42 -4.06 11.01
CA PHE A 515 -19.50 -3.56 10.16
C PHE A 515 -18.97 -3.06 8.82
N GLU A 516 -17.87 -2.30 8.81
CA GLU A 516 -17.24 -1.81 7.57
C GLU A 516 -16.79 -2.95 6.63
N LEU A 517 -16.49 -4.13 7.19
CA LEU A 517 -16.06 -5.33 6.47
C LEU A 517 -17.16 -6.37 6.28
N GLU A 518 -18.41 -6.07 6.65
CA GLU A 518 -19.57 -6.97 6.51
C GLU A 518 -19.35 -8.35 7.17
N LEU A 519 -18.72 -8.36 8.34
CA LEU A 519 -18.35 -9.61 9.05
C LEU A 519 -19.42 -10.09 10.03
N TYR A 520 -20.36 -9.22 10.39
CA TYR A 520 -21.45 -9.58 11.28
C TYR A 520 -22.67 -9.97 10.47
N SER A 521 -23.35 -11.02 10.89
CA SER A 521 -24.67 -11.36 10.33
C SER A 521 -25.75 -10.45 10.93
N GLU A 522 -26.88 -10.30 10.23
CA GLU A 522 -28.00 -9.48 10.71
C GLU A 522 -28.52 -9.93 12.09
N SER A 523 -28.44 -11.24 12.37
CA SER A 523 -28.83 -11.82 13.65
C SER A 523 -27.94 -11.40 14.82
N GLU A 524 -26.70 -10.99 14.54
CA GLU A 524 -25.71 -10.58 15.54
C GLU A 524 -25.79 -9.09 15.85
N TYR A 525 -26.39 -8.29 14.97
CA TYR A 525 -26.37 -6.82 15.07
C TYR A 525 -26.83 -6.32 16.44
N CYS A 526 -27.90 -6.89 16.99
CA CYS A 526 -28.41 -6.48 18.30
C CYS A 526 -27.36 -6.66 19.41
N MET A 527 -26.65 -7.78 19.42
CA MET A 527 -25.61 -8.06 20.42
C MET A 527 -24.40 -7.16 20.22
N VAL A 528 -23.96 -7.00 18.97
CA VAL A 528 -22.77 -6.20 18.65
C VAL A 528 -23.02 -4.72 18.97
N TYR A 529 -24.18 -4.16 18.63
CA TYR A 529 -24.53 -2.78 19.01
C TYR A 529 -24.66 -2.59 20.51
N TRP A 530 -25.21 -3.57 21.23
CA TRP A 530 -25.24 -3.53 22.70
C TRP A 530 -23.83 -3.52 23.30
N TYR A 531 -22.94 -4.34 22.77
CA TYR A 531 -21.55 -4.37 23.22
C TYR A 531 -20.80 -3.07 22.88
N ILE A 532 -21.03 -2.50 21.69
CA ILE A 532 -20.55 -1.16 21.32
C ILE A 532 -21.02 -0.11 22.32
N TYR A 533 -22.30 -0.13 22.71
CA TYR A 533 -22.85 0.78 23.71
C TYR A 533 -22.11 0.66 25.06
N VAL A 534 -21.88 -0.56 25.55
CA VAL A 534 -21.12 -0.79 26.79
C VAL A 534 -19.69 -0.26 26.67
N VAL A 535 -19.00 -0.54 25.57
CA VAL A 535 -17.64 -0.05 25.30
C VAL A 535 -17.60 1.48 25.27
N LEU A 536 -18.57 2.12 24.62
CA LEU A 536 -18.66 3.58 24.53
C LEU A 536 -18.94 4.23 25.89
N ILE A 537 -19.77 3.64 26.74
CA ILE A 537 -19.96 4.10 28.13
C ILE A 537 -18.63 4.06 28.88
N LYS A 538 -17.90 2.94 28.81
CA LYS A 538 -16.61 2.82 29.48
C LYS A 538 -15.57 3.79 28.93
N LEU A 539 -15.56 4.01 27.62
CA LEU A 539 -14.73 5.04 27.01
C LEU A 539 -15.09 6.43 27.57
N ALA A 540 -16.38 6.77 27.69
CA ALA A 540 -16.83 8.05 28.22
C ALA A 540 -16.47 8.26 29.69
N GLU A 541 -16.62 7.23 30.53
CA GLU A 541 -16.19 7.24 31.92
C GLU A 541 -14.69 7.59 32.03
N LYS A 542 -13.83 6.95 31.24
CA LYS A 542 -12.38 7.17 31.28
C LYS A 542 -11.97 8.54 30.72
N THR A 543 -12.60 8.98 29.63
CA THR A 543 -12.39 10.34 29.07
C THR A 543 -12.76 11.42 30.10
N ASN A 544 -13.87 11.26 30.81
CA ASN A 544 -14.28 12.18 31.86
C ASN A 544 -13.29 12.19 33.04
N LEU A 545 -12.85 11.00 33.49
CA LEU A 545 -11.83 10.89 34.54
C LEU A 545 -10.53 11.61 34.15
N LYS A 546 -10.02 11.39 32.94
CA LYS A 546 -8.83 12.10 32.42
C LYS A 546 -9.00 13.62 32.49
N THR A 547 -10.18 14.11 32.12
CA THR A 547 -10.50 15.56 32.09
C THR A 547 -10.59 16.16 33.50
N VAL A 548 -11.20 15.44 34.45
CA VAL A 548 -11.33 15.86 35.86
C VAL A 548 -9.97 15.91 36.55
N VAL A 549 -9.12 14.90 36.35
CA VAL A 549 -7.80 14.84 36.99
C VAL A 549 -6.88 15.96 36.46
N SER A 550 -7.00 16.33 35.18
CA SER A 550 -6.28 17.47 34.59
C SER A 550 -6.69 18.82 35.23
N ASN A 551 -8.00 19.06 35.41
CA ASN A 551 -8.53 20.31 35.98
C ASN A 551 -8.25 20.48 37.49
N GLY A 552 -8.07 19.40 38.25
CA GLY A 552 -7.74 19.44 39.67
C GLY A 552 -6.37 20.05 40.00
N SER A 553 -5.45 20.05 39.03
CA SER A 553 -4.07 20.57 39.20
C SER A 553 -3.96 22.10 39.14
N GLY A 554 -5.00 22.82 38.67
CA GLY A 554 -4.96 24.25 38.39
C GLY A 554 -5.34 25.19 39.54
N LYS A 555 -5.88 24.69 40.65
CA LYS A 555 -6.49 25.53 41.70
C LYS A 555 -5.62 25.87 42.92
N ARG A 556 -4.32 25.58 42.93
CA ARG A 556 -3.44 25.92 44.06
C ARG A 556 -2.20 26.71 43.64
N ARG A 557 -2.37 28.01 43.38
CA ARG A 557 -1.37 29.04 43.66
C ARG A 557 -2.01 30.44 43.62
N GLY A 558 -2.03 31.11 44.78
CA GLY A 558 -2.44 32.51 44.96
C GLY A 558 -3.53 32.69 46.02
N LYS A 559 -3.15 33.17 47.22
CA LYS A 559 -4.09 33.56 48.29
C LYS A 559 -3.91 35.05 48.61
N LYS A 560 -5.05 35.72 48.86
CA LYS A 560 -5.32 37.14 49.27
C LYS A 560 -5.30 38.16 48.12
N LYS A 561 -6.27 39.07 47.94
CA LYS A 561 -7.30 39.65 48.84
C LYS A 561 -8.44 40.31 48.01
N ARG A 562 -9.67 40.21 48.55
CA ARG A 562 -10.89 41.05 48.45
C ARG A 562 -11.74 41.19 47.16
N ASP A 563 -13.04 40.98 47.40
CA ASP A 563 -14.26 41.62 46.88
C ASP A 563 -14.63 41.52 45.39
N SER A 564 -15.53 40.59 45.07
CA SER A 564 -16.87 40.90 44.51
C SER A 564 -17.62 39.60 44.16
N VAL A 565 -18.83 39.48 44.69
CA VAL A 565 -19.82 38.50 44.22
C VAL A 565 -20.33 39.00 42.86
N LYS A 566 -19.94 38.32 41.79
CA LYS A 566 -20.71 38.27 40.55
C LYS A 566 -20.80 36.81 40.15
N ASP A 567 -21.97 36.23 40.35
CA ASP A 567 -22.42 35.03 39.63
C ASP A 567 -22.34 35.34 38.13
N VAL A 568 -21.24 34.93 37.53
CA VAL A 568 -21.20 34.61 36.10
C VAL A 568 -21.10 33.10 36.09
N ALA A 569 -22.25 32.45 35.87
CA ALA A 569 -22.31 31.07 35.45
C ALA A 569 -21.32 30.94 34.28
N ARG A 570 -20.16 30.32 34.53
CA ARG A 570 -19.33 29.85 33.43
C ARG A 570 -20.15 28.73 32.83
N ASP A 571 -20.75 29.00 31.67
CA ASP A 571 -21.24 27.94 30.79
C ASP A 571 -20.07 26.96 30.62
N TYR A 572 -20.15 25.82 31.33
CA TYR A 572 -19.27 24.70 31.11
C TYR A 572 -19.66 24.14 29.74
N GLN A 573 -19.09 24.72 28.67
CA GLN A 573 -19.22 24.14 27.35
C GLN A 573 -18.57 22.76 27.42
N ILE A 574 -19.41 21.72 27.32
CA ILE A 574 -18.97 20.34 27.23
C ILE A 574 -18.07 20.25 25.99
N PRO A 575 -16.85 19.69 26.11
CA PRO A 575 -15.95 19.58 24.97
C PRO A 575 -16.63 18.86 23.80
N PRO A 576 -16.46 19.33 22.54
CA PRO A 576 -17.09 18.70 21.38
C PRO A 576 -16.81 17.21 21.23
N SER A 577 -15.64 16.73 21.65
CA SER A 577 -15.28 15.30 21.65
C SER A 577 -16.14 14.48 22.62
N VAL A 578 -16.52 15.04 23.76
CA VAL A 578 -17.40 14.40 24.74
C VAL A 578 -18.84 14.39 24.24
N LEU A 579 -19.30 15.48 23.62
CA LEU A 579 -20.62 15.53 22.97
C LEU A 579 -20.72 14.50 21.84
N PHE A 580 -19.69 14.39 21.00
CA PHE A 580 -19.67 13.41 19.92
C PHE A 580 -19.75 11.98 20.45
N LEU A 581 -19.02 11.67 21.52
CA LEU A 581 -19.09 10.37 22.17
C LEU A 581 -20.48 10.09 22.76
N GLN A 582 -21.14 11.09 23.36
CA GLN A 582 -22.53 10.96 23.83
C GLN A 582 -23.49 10.67 22.68
N CYS A 583 -23.35 11.34 21.54
CA CYS A 583 -24.16 11.05 20.35
C CYS A 583 -23.98 9.60 19.88
N GLN A 584 -22.75 9.08 19.89
CA GLN A 584 -22.47 7.68 19.53
C GLN A 584 -23.10 6.69 20.51
N ILE A 585 -23.10 7.00 21.81
CA ILE A 585 -23.76 6.18 22.85
C ILE A 585 -25.26 6.12 22.58
N CYS A 586 -25.92 7.27 22.40
CA CYS A 586 -27.36 7.32 22.13
C CYS A 586 -27.73 6.60 20.82
N LEU A 587 -26.88 6.70 19.79
CA LEU A 587 -27.08 5.99 18.54
C LEU A 587 -26.99 4.46 18.72
N ALA A 588 -25.96 3.97 19.43
CA ALA A 588 -25.80 2.55 19.69
C ALA A 588 -26.94 1.99 20.55
N GLU A 589 -27.39 2.74 21.55
CA GLU A 589 -28.55 2.40 22.38
C GLU A 589 -29.83 2.33 21.54
N GLY A 590 -30.11 3.37 20.75
CA GLY A 590 -31.31 3.42 19.89
C GLY A 590 -31.36 2.27 18.88
N LEU A 591 -30.22 1.97 18.23
CA LEU A 591 -30.11 0.84 17.30
C LEU A 591 -30.32 -0.51 18.00
N THR A 592 -29.74 -0.68 19.19
CA THR A 592 -29.94 -1.90 20.00
C THR A 592 -31.41 -2.08 20.35
N MET A 593 -32.08 -1.03 20.84
CA MET A 593 -33.49 -1.08 21.21
C MET A 593 -34.40 -1.36 20.01
N MET A 594 -34.11 -0.74 18.86
CA MET A 594 -34.83 -0.99 17.62
C MET A 594 -34.70 -2.46 17.17
N LEU A 595 -33.48 -3.00 17.16
CA LEU A 595 -33.22 -4.38 16.76
C LEU A 595 -33.83 -5.39 17.74
N ALA A 596 -33.80 -5.10 19.05
CA ALA A 596 -34.45 -5.91 20.06
C ALA A 596 -35.98 -5.93 19.86
N ALA A 597 -36.59 -4.79 19.53
CA ALA A 597 -38.02 -4.72 19.21
C ALA A 597 -38.36 -5.54 17.95
N LEU A 598 -37.58 -5.41 16.88
CA LEU A 598 -37.76 -6.19 15.65
C LEU A 598 -37.59 -7.70 15.87
N ARG A 599 -36.66 -8.12 16.74
CA ARG A 599 -36.50 -9.51 17.15
C ARG A 599 -37.74 -10.04 17.89
N ASN A 600 -38.31 -9.23 18.78
CA ASN A 600 -39.51 -9.60 19.54
C ASN A 600 -40.75 -9.72 18.63
N ASP A 601 -40.86 -8.88 17.60
CA ASP A 601 -41.94 -8.93 16.61
C ASP A 601 -41.77 -10.05 15.56
N CYS A 602 -40.81 -10.98 15.76
CA CYS A 602 -40.51 -12.12 14.88
C CYS A 602 -40.16 -11.75 13.43
N MET A 603 -39.72 -10.51 13.18
CA MET A 603 -39.35 -10.02 11.84
C MET A 603 -37.94 -10.47 11.42
N MET A 604 -37.11 -10.92 12.36
CA MET A 604 -35.76 -11.45 12.09
C MET A 604 -35.76 -12.98 12.25
N ALA A 605 -35.57 -13.69 11.14
CA ALA A 605 -35.56 -15.15 11.11
C ALA A 605 -34.38 -15.72 11.90
N GLN A 606 -34.65 -16.52 12.93
CA GLN A 606 -33.66 -17.41 13.54
C GLN A 606 -33.66 -18.73 12.75
N ASN A 607 -32.55 -19.06 12.11
CA ASN A 607 -32.36 -20.36 11.47
C ASN A 607 -31.57 -21.26 12.44
N PRO A 608 -32.22 -22.09 13.26
CA PRO A 608 -31.51 -22.98 14.17
C PRO A 608 -30.69 -24.00 13.38
N SER A 609 -29.38 -24.03 13.64
CA SER A 609 -28.49 -25.05 13.10
C SER A 609 -28.66 -26.36 13.87
N PRO A 610 -28.74 -27.52 13.19
CA PRO A 610 -28.76 -28.81 13.88
C PRO A 610 -27.39 -29.18 14.48
N PHE A 611 -26.33 -28.43 14.18
CA PHE A 611 -24.97 -28.73 14.61
C PHE A 611 -24.51 -27.92 15.82
N ASN A 612 -24.96 -26.68 15.96
CA ASN A 612 -24.49 -25.73 16.98
C ASN A 612 -25.64 -25.00 17.63
N THR A 613 -25.51 -24.76 18.93
CA THR A 613 -26.44 -23.91 19.69
C THR A 613 -26.00 -22.44 19.68
N GLU A 614 -26.94 -21.51 19.92
CA GLU A 614 -26.60 -20.08 20.06
C GLU A 614 -25.56 -19.84 21.18
N HIS A 615 -25.61 -20.62 22.27
CA HIS A 615 -24.65 -20.55 23.38
C HIS A 615 -23.21 -20.93 23.01
N GLU A 616 -23.02 -21.77 22.01
CA GLU A 616 -21.69 -22.13 21.50
C GLU A 616 -21.19 -21.12 20.46
N PHE A 617 -22.11 -20.42 19.78
CA PHE A 617 -21.80 -19.43 18.76
C PHE A 617 -21.43 -18.07 19.36
N TYR A 618 -22.12 -17.63 20.41
CA TYR A 618 -21.90 -16.32 21.03
C TYR A 618 -20.48 -16.06 21.57
N PRO A 619 -19.75 -17.03 22.17
CA PRO A 619 -18.37 -16.83 22.59
C PRO A 619 -17.34 -16.75 21.45
N LEU A 620 -17.73 -17.11 20.21
CA LEU A 620 -16.87 -17.10 19.03
C LEU A 620 -16.90 -15.76 18.27
N ILE A 621 -17.91 -14.94 18.54
CA ILE A 621 -18.11 -13.57 18.01
C ILE A 621 -17.40 -12.56 18.91
#